data_AF-A0A0F5YJP7-F1
#
_entry.id   AF-A0A0F5YJP7-F1
#
_cell.length_a   1.000
_cell.length_b   1.000
_cell.length_c   1.000
_cell.angle_alpha   90.00
_cell.angle_beta   90.00
_cell.angle_gamma   90.00
#
_symmetry.space_group_name_H-M   'P 1'
#
loop_
_entity.id
_entity.type
_entity.pdbx_description
1 polymer ?
#
loop_
_entity_poly.entity_id
_entity_poly.type
_entity_poly.pdbx_seq_one_letter_code
_entity_poly.pdbx_strand_id
1 'polypeptide(L)' 'MPINPIFNPDGNDHVENRSIWFGDTTNLMQLNDVRYPWAVGLYKQMRENFWVN' A
#
# COMPACT_ATOMS: atom_id res chain seq x y z
N MET A 1 20.11 4.86 -1.59
CA MET A 1 18.76 5.19 -2.08
C MET A 1 18.18 6.25 -1.17
N PRO A 2 17.50 7.27 -1.70
CA PRO A 2 16.83 8.27 -0.86
C PRO A 2 15.72 7.60 -0.04
N ILE A 3 15.55 8.06 1.20
CA ILE A 3 14.49 7.60 2.10
C ILE A 3 13.19 8.24 1.64
N ASN A 4 12.13 7.44 1.50
CA ASN A 4 10.81 7.98 1.17
C ASN A 4 10.31 8.88 2.33
N PRO A 5 9.73 10.06 2.04
CA PRO A 5 9.16 10.91 3.07
C PRO A 5 8.00 10.20 3.77
N ILE A 6 7.65 10.62 4.98
CA ILE A 6 6.47 10.07 5.69
C ILE A 6 5.19 10.33 4.89
N PHE A 7 5.10 11.52 4.28
CA PHE A 7 3.98 11.94 3.45
C PHE A 7 4.51 12.77 2.28
N ASN A 8 3.95 12.55 1.08
CA ASN A 8 4.29 13.29 -0.13
C ASN A 8 3.01 13.91 -0.73
N PRO A 9 2.76 15.21 -0.56
CA PRO A 9 1.54 15.85 -1.05
C PRO A 9 1.44 15.87 -2.58
N ASP A 10 2.56 15.84 -3.29
CA ASP A 10 2.63 15.90 -4.75
C ASP A 10 2.65 14.52 -5.41
N GLY A 11 2.56 13.44 -4.60
CA GLY A 11 2.62 12.07 -5.07
C GLY A 11 1.43 11.64 -5.94
N ASN A 12 1.65 10.65 -6.80
CA ASN A 12 0.68 10.12 -7.73
C ASN A 12 0.17 8.73 -7.32
N ASP A 13 -1.02 8.71 -6.71
CA ASP A 13 -1.69 7.47 -6.29
C ASP A 13 -2.57 6.85 -7.39
N HIS A 14 -2.47 7.23 -8.66
CA HIS A 14 -3.22 6.51 -9.70
C HIS A 14 -2.77 5.05 -9.80
N VAL A 15 -3.72 4.12 -9.83
CA VAL A 15 -3.48 2.67 -9.85
C VAL A 15 -2.48 2.24 -10.92
N GLU A 16 -2.52 2.87 -12.08
CA GLU A 16 -1.66 2.58 -13.22
C GLU A 16 -0.18 2.93 -12.97
N ASN A 17 0.09 3.90 -12.10
CA ASN A 17 1.41 4.45 -11.83
C ASN A 17 2.08 3.89 -10.56
N ARG A 18 1.32 3.27 -9.64
CA ARG A 18 1.87 2.74 -8.37
C ARG A 18 2.79 1.54 -8.56
N SER A 19 4.08 1.63 -8.29
CA SER A 19 4.97 0.47 -8.27
C SER A 19 5.20 -0.05 -6.84
N ILE A 20 5.62 -1.31 -6.70
CA ILE A 20 6.02 -1.87 -5.39
C ILE A 20 7.27 -1.14 -4.87
N TRP A 21 8.18 -0.78 -5.77
CA TRP A 21 9.45 -0.12 -5.45
C TRP A 21 9.58 1.17 -6.25
N PHE A 22 10.19 2.19 -5.63
CA PHE A 22 10.51 3.47 -6.27
C PHE A 22 9.31 4.22 -6.87
N GLY A 23 8.10 3.93 -6.38
CA GLY A 23 6.89 4.65 -6.79
C GLY A 23 6.81 6.02 -6.15
N ASP A 24 6.18 6.95 -6.86
CA ASP A 24 5.90 8.30 -6.37
C ASP A 24 4.51 8.32 -5.74
N THR A 25 4.39 7.84 -4.50
CA THR A 25 3.11 7.71 -3.77
C THR A 25 2.98 8.74 -2.68
N THR A 26 1.74 9.11 -2.32
CA THR A 26 1.50 10.04 -1.20
C THR A 26 1.73 9.41 0.18
N ASN A 27 1.79 8.07 0.24
CA ASN A 27 1.81 7.22 1.43
C ASN A 27 0.52 7.20 2.25
N LEU A 28 -0.59 7.69 1.69
CA LEU A 28 -1.92 7.54 2.29
C LEU A 28 -2.41 6.09 2.19
N MET A 29 -3.03 5.58 3.26
CA MET A 29 -3.62 4.24 3.28
C MET A 29 -5.01 4.25 2.62
N GLN A 30 -5.06 4.09 1.31
CA GLN A 30 -6.30 4.02 0.54
C GLN A 30 -6.68 2.58 0.16
N LEU A 31 -7.57 1.96 0.94
CA LEU A 31 -7.96 0.55 0.78
C LEU A 31 -9.02 0.30 -0.30
N ASN A 32 -9.70 1.35 -0.77
CA ASN A 32 -10.71 1.24 -1.83
C ASN A 32 -10.10 1.20 -3.24
N ASP A 33 -8.88 1.72 -3.40
CA ASP A 33 -8.24 1.88 -4.69
C ASP A 33 -6.83 1.30 -4.63
N VAL A 34 -6.71 -0.01 -4.84
CA VAL A 34 -5.48 -0.79 -4.64
C VAL A 34 -5.04 -1.42 -5.96
N ARG A 35 -3.79 -1.21 -6.36
CA ARG A 35 -3.23 -1.79 -7.60
C ARG A 35 -3.10 -3.31 -7.59
N TYR A 36 -2.89 -3.89 -6.42
CA TYR A 36 -2.60 -5.30 -6.25
C TYR A 36 -3.73 -5.98 -5.45
N PRO A 37 -4.78 -6.51 -6.11
CA PRO A 37 -5.94 -7.08 -5.42
C PRO A 37 -5.58 -8.25 -4.49
N TRP A 38 -4.53 -9.00 -4.81
CA TRP A 38 -4.03 -10.09 -3.97
C TRP A 38 -3.60 -9.63 -2.58
N ALA A 39 -3.16 -8.37 -2.43
CA ALA A 39 -2.73 -7.83 -1.14
C ALA A 39 -3.91 -7.70 -0.16
N VAL A 40 -5.10 -7.39 -0.67
CA VAL A 40 -6.33 -7.32 0.13
C VAL A 40 -6.73 -8.71 0.64
N GLY A 41 -6.61 -9.74 -0.21
CA GLY A 41 -6.85 -11.13 0.17
C GLY A 41 -5.89 -11.62 1.26
N LEU A 42 -4.60 -11.32 1.10
CA LEU A 42 -3.57 -11.66 2.10
C LEU A 42 -3.83 -10.96 3.44
N TYR A 43 -4.13 -9.66 3.42
CA TYR A 43 -4.46 -8.90 4.64
C TYR A 43 -5.65 -9.52 5.39
N LYS A 44 -6.69 -9.95 4.66
CA LYS A 44 -7.85 -10.62 5.26
C LYS A 44 -7.46 -11.94 5.94
N GLN A 45 -6.69 -12.79 5.26
CA GLN A 45 -6.22 -14.07 5.81
C GLN A 45 -5.35 -13.87 7.07
N MET A 46 -4.44 -12.88 7.06
CA MET A 46 -3.59 -12.58 8.21
C MET A 46 -4.42 -12.17 9.43
N ARG A 47 -5.46 -11.35 9.23
CA ARG A 47 -6.35 -10.92 10.30
C ARG A 47 -7.19 -12.07 10.87
N GLU A 48 -7.66 -12.98 10.02
CA GLU A 48 -8.47 -14.14 10.41
C GLU A 48 -7.66 -15.19 11.17
N ASN A 49 -6.38 -15.35 10.85
CA ASN A 49 -5.49 -16.32 11.48
C ASN A 49 -4.83 -15.83 12.79
N PHE A 50 -5.34 -14.76 13.39
CA PHE A 50 -4.82 -14.25 14.66
C PHE A 50 -5.19 -15.18 15.83
N TRP A 51 -4.23 -15.51 16.68
CA TRP A 51 -4.42 -16.32 17.87
C TRP A 51 -3.53 -15.84 19.01
N VAL A 52 -3.97 -16.07 20.25
CA VAL A 52 -3.25 -15.69 21.48
C VAL A 52 -2.93 -16.97 22.25
N ASN A 53 -1.69 -17.10 22.71
CA ASN A 53 -1.26 -18.12 23.67
C ASN A 53 -1.48 -17.64 25.11
#